data_AF-A0A5N5T9G7-F1
#
_entry.id   AF-A0A5N5T9G7-F1
#
_cell.length_a   1.000
_cell.length_b   1.000
_cell.length_c   1.000
_cell.angle_alpha   90.00
_cell.angle_beta   90.00
_cell.angle_gamma   90.00
#
_symmetry.space_group_name_H-M   'P 1'
#
loop_
_entity.id
_entity.type
_entity.pdbx_description
1 polymer ?
#
loop_
_entity_poly.entity_id
_entity_poly.type
_entity_poly.pdbx_seq_one_letter_code
_entity_poly.pdbx_strand_id
1 'polypeptide(L)'
;MAIASYLFHVSKYIDLLDTFFMVVRGNKHQITVLHIFHHSSMILNSWMGVRHAPTGHSFFIHLANSFVHISMYSYYFLSSLGTWIRPYLWWKPLLTQMQIIQFFFMFIHMMFGFYNDCPLPMPLVKTVLIYLIVLICLFINFYVQTYLKDSRKLLKNKEY
;
A
#
# COMPACT_ATOMS: atom_id res chain seq x y z
N MET A 1 -12.53 -6.73 -17.68
CA MET A 1 -11.25 -6.07 -17.35
C MET A 1 -11.41 -4.58 -17.12
N ALA A 2 -11.89 -3.79 -18.08
CA ALA A 2 -12.04 -2.33 -17.91
C ALA A 2 -12.97 -1.93 -16.74
N ILE A 3 -14.11 -2.60 -16.57
CA ILE A 3 -15.03 -2.35 -15.44
C ILE A 3 -14.33 -2.63 -14.09
N ALA A 4 -13.52 -3.69 -14.00
CA ALA A 4 -12.79 -4.01 -12.77
C ALA A 4 -11.72 -2.95 -12.46
N SER A 5 -11.00 -2.46 -13.47
CA SER A 5 -10.05 -1.34 -13.32
C SER A 5 -10.76 -0.05 -12.90
N TYR A 6 -11.97 0.21 -13.41
CA TYR A 6 -12.79 1.34 -12.97
C TYR A 6 -13.26 1.19 -11.51
N LEU A 7 -13.75 0.01 -11.12
CA LEU A 7 -14.11 -0.27 -9.73
C LEU A 7 -12.92 -0.15 -8.77
N PHE A 8 -11.73 -0.54 -9.21
CA PHE A 8 -10.49 -0.30 -8.46
C PHE A 8 -10.19 1.19 -8.28
N HIS A 9 -10.42 2.03 -9.30
CA HIS A 9 -10.26 3.48 -9.15
C HIS A 9 -11.28 4.05 -8.16
N VAL A 10 -12.54 3.61 -8.24
CA VAL A 10 -13.58 4.01 -7.27
C VAL A 10 -13.20 3.61 -5.84
N SER A 11 -12.61 2.43 -5.64
CA SER A 11 -12.18 1.99 -4.31
C SER A 11 -11.11 2.89 -3.71
N LYS A 12 -10.25 3.55 -4.51
CA LYS A 12 -9.28 4.52 -3.98
C LYS A 12 -9.93 5.76 -3.35
N TYR A 13 -11.12 6.15 -3.78
CA TYR A 13 -11.89 7.20 -3.08
C TYR A 13 -12.51 6.68 -1.78
N ILE A 14 -12.92 5.41 -1.75
CA ILE A 14 -13.41 4.78 -0.52
C ILE A 14 -12.27 4.67 0.51
N ASP A 15 -11.05 4.35 0.08
CA ASP A 15 -9.87 4.32 0.93
C ASP A 15 -9.56 5.68 1.59
N LEU A 16 -10.05 6.81 1.05
CA LEU A 16 -9.93 8.12 1.71
C LEU A 16 -10.76 8.20 3.00
N LEU A 17 -11.81 7.37 3.13
CA LEU A 17 -12.60 7.28 4.36
C LEU A 17 -11.74 6.85 5.55
N ASP A 18 -10.67 6.09 5.34
CA ASP A 18 -9.72 5.77 6.42
C ASP A 18 -9.14 7.04 7.03
N THR A 19 -8.73 7.97 6.19
CA THR A 19 -8.18 9.26 6.62
C THR A 19 -9.25 10.06 7.36
N PHE A 20 -10.49 10.06 6.84
CA PHE A 20 -11.61 10.71 7.50
C PHE A 20 -11.86 10.13 8.90
N PHE A 21 -11.94 8.81 9.04
CA PHE A 21 -12.13 8.15 10.34
C PHE A 21 -10.96 8.37 11.30
N MET A 22 -9.71 8.39 10.82
CA MET A 22 -8.54 8.72 11.64
C MET A 22 -8.59 10.15 12.17
N VAL A 23 -9.02 11.12 11.35
CA VAL A 23 -9.19 12.52 11.75
C VAL A 23 -10.31 12.66 12.78
N VAL A 24 -11.49 12.06 12.52
CA VAL A 24 -12.65 12.11 13.43
C VAL A 24 -12.33 11.45 14.77
N ARG A 25 -11.60 10.33 14.77
CA ARG A 25 -11.15 9.64 15.99
C ARG A 25 -10.03 10.39 16.73
N GLY A 26 -9.49 11.46 16.14
CA GLY A 26 -8.36 12.21 16.70
C GLY A 26 -7.03 11.44 16.68
N ASN A 27 -6.93 10.34 15.94
CA ASN A 27 -5.75 9.46 15.95
C ASN A 27 -4.66 9.94 14.97
N LYS A 28 -4.09 11.11 15.27
CA LYS A 28 -3.09 11.78 14.41
C LYS A 28 -1.80 10.96 14.22
N HIS A 29 -1.49 10.03 15.13
CA HIS A 29 -0.33 9.16 15.01
C HIS A 29 -0.39 8.20 13.81
N GLN A 30 -1.59 7.87 13.31
CA GLN A 30 -1.75 7.03 12.13
C GLN A 30 -1.61 7.81 10.81
N ILE A 31 -1.82 9.13 10.85
CA ILE A 31 -1.74 10.02 9.69
C ILE A 31 -0.28 10.40 9.47
N THR A 32 0.47 9.49 8.89
CA THR A 32 1.88 9.72 8.55
C THR A 32 2.02 10.42 7.19
N VAL A 33 3.20 10.99 6.93
CA VAL A 33 3.54 11.51 5.59
C VAL A 33 3.39 10.42 4.53
N LEU A 34 3.76 9.17 4.86
CA LEU A 34 3.57 8.01 3.98
C LEU A 34 2.08 7.81 3.64
N HIS A 35 1.21 7.85 4.65
CA HIS A 35 -0.23 7.69 4.47
C HIS A 35 -0.79 8.76 3.52
N ILE A 36 -0.55 10.04 3.81
CA ILE A 36 -1.06 11.15 2.99
C ILE A 36 -0.50 11.07 1.57
N PHE A 37 0.82 10.86 1.44
CA PHE A 37 1.48 10.76 0.14
C PHE A 37 0.89 9.61 -0.68
N HIS A 38 0.76 8.41 -0.11
CA HIS A 38 0.22 7.25 -0.80
C HIS A 38 -1.23 7.46 -1.22
N HIS A 39 -2.13 7.84 -0.30
CA HIS A 39 -3.56 7.97 -0.62
C HIS A 39 -3.84 9.09 -1.63
N SER A 40 -3.14 10.22 -1.57
CA SER A 40 -3.30 11.31 -2.54
C SER A 40 -2.76 10.95 -3.94
N SER A 41 -1.56 10.38 -4.01
CA SER A 41 -0.93 10.00 -5.28
C SER A 41 -1.59 8.79 -5.94
N MET A 42 -2.11 7.83 -5.17
CA MET A 42 -2.78 6.64 -5.71
C MET A 42 -4.05 6.98 -6.50
N ILE A 43 -4.80 8.01 -6.12
CA ILE A 43 -5.99 8.45 -6.85
C ILE A 43 -5.60 8.95 -8.24
N LEU A 44 -4.56 9.79 -8.30
CA LEU A 44 -4.05 10.32 -9.58
C LEU A 44 -3.46 9.21 -10.46
N ASN A 45 -2.65 8.33 -9.88
CA ASN A 45 -2.04 7.21 -10.62
C ASN A 45 -3.10 6.21 -11.12
N SER A 46 -4.10 5.87 -10.32
CA SER A 46 -5.18 4.97 -10.74
C SER A 46 -6.06 5.57 -11.83
N TRP A 47 -6.33 6.88 -11.80
CA TRP A 47 -7.02 7.57 -12.89
C TRP A 47 -6.24 7.49 -14.21
N MET A 48 -4.94 7.78 -14.15
CA MET A 48 -4.06 7.67 -15.32
C MET A 48 -4.03 6.24 -15.87
N GLY A 49 -3.99 5.25 -14.99
CA GLY A 49 -4.04 3.82 -15.34
C GLY A 49 -5.34 3.42 -16.04
N VAL A 50 -6.50 3.78 -15.49
CA VAL A 50 -7.80 3.48 -16.12
C VAL A 50 -7.95 4.17 -17.47
N ARG A 51 -7.48 5.41 -17.60
CA ARG A 51 -7.62 6.20 -18.83
C ARG A 51 -6.74 5.72 -19.98
N HIS A 52 -5.53 5.25 -19.71
CA HIS A 52 -4.53 4.95 -20.75
C HIS A 52 -4.21 3.46 -20.89
N ALA A 53 -4.46 2.64 -19.86
CA ALA A 53 -4.13 1.22 -19.87
C ALA A 53 -5.15 0.41 -19.03
N PRO A 54 -6.44 0.37 -19.41
CA PRO A 54 -7.47 -0.31 -18.62
C PRO A 54 -7.35 -1.84 -18.60
N THR A 55 -6.47 -2.45 -19.41
CA THR A 55 -6.44 -3.89 -19.70
C THR A 55 -5.07 -4.54 -19.50
N GLY A 56 -5.08 -5.87 -19.34
CA GLY A 56 -3.88 -6.72 -19.31
C GLY A 56 -2.96 -6.47 -18.11
N HIS A 57 -1.91 -5.69 -18.33
CA HIS A 57 -0.81 -5.48 -17.40
C HIS A 57 -1.23 -4.73 -16.12
N SER A 58 -1.99 -3.65 -16.27
CA SER A 58 -2.49 -2.85 -15.13
C SER A 58 -3.53 -3.61 -14.31
N PHE A 59 -4.29 -4.53 -14.92
CA PHE A 59 -5.27 -5.33 -14.18
C PHE A 59 -4.61 -6.24 -13.15
N PHE A 60 -3.48 -6.87 -13.49
CA PHE A 60 -2.75 -7.73 -12.55
C PHE A 60 -2.25 -6.94 -11.32
N ILE A 61 -1.78 -5.71 -11.56
CA ILE A 61 -1.38 -4.78 -10.50
C ILE A 61 -2.59 -4.42 -9.62
N HIS A 62 -3.74 -4.09 -10.21
CA HIS A 62 -4.96 -3.80 -9.46
C HIS A 62 -5.43 -4.99 -8.62
N LEU A 63 -5.36 -6.20 -9.16
CA LEU A 63 -5.74 -7.43 -8.47
C LEU A 63 -4.84 -7.70 -7.26
N ALA A 64 -3.52 -7.67 -7.44
CA ALA A 64 -2.56 -7.87 -6.35
C ALA A 64 -2.69 -6.81 -5.24
N ASN A 65 -2.88 -5.53 -5.61
CA ASN A 65 -3.13 -4.48 -4.62
C ASN A 65 -4.42 -4.74 -3.84
N SER A 66 -5.51 -5.10 -4.53
CA SER A 66 -6.80 -5.38 -3.90
C SER A 66 -6.71 -6.55 -2.92
N PHE A 67 -5.97 -7.61 -3.26
CA PHE A 67 -5.75 -8.74 -2.37
C PHE A 67 -5.05 -8.32 -1.06
N VAL A 68 -3.96 -7.58 -1.15
CA VAL A 68 -3.23 -7.08 0.03
C VAL A 68 -4.09 -6.11 0.84
N HIS A 69 -4.88 -5.26 0.18
CA HIS A 69 -5.83 -4.36 0.84
C HIS A 69 -6.93 -5.13 1.58
N ILE A 70 -7.47 -6.21 1.02
CA ILE A 70 -8.44 -7.06 1.74
C ILE A 70 -7.82 -7.61 3.03
N SER A 71 -6.58 -8.10 2.99
CA SER A 71 -5.88 -8.57 4.19
C SER A 71 -5.64 -7.45 5.21
N MET A 72 -5.25 -6.27 4.76
CA MET A 72 -4.99 -5.10 5.61
C MET A 72 -6.28 -4.57 6.25
N TYR A 73 -7.37 -4.45 5.49
CA TYR A 73 -8.67 -4.03 6.01
C TYR A 73 -9.27 -5.07 6.96
N SER A 74 -9.05 -6.36 6.71
CA SER A 74 -9.44 -7.42 7.65
C SER A 74 -8.75 -7.24 9.00
N TYR A 75 -7.46 -6.87 9.01
CA TYR A 75 -6.74 -6.55 10.23
C TYR A 75 -7.31 -5.31 10.93
N TYR A 76 -7.62 -4.24 10.19
CA TYR A 76 -8.23 -3.04 10.78
C TYR A 76 -9.60 -3.33 11.37
N PHE A 77 -10.43 -4.11 10.68
CA PHE A 77 -11.72 -4.59 11.19
C PHE A 77 -11.54 -5.36 12.50
N LEU A 78 -10.66 -6.36 12.55
CA LEU A 78 -10.39 -7.12 13.77
C LEU A 78 -9.84 -6.23 14.91
N SER A 79 -8.99 -5.26 14.59
CA SER A 79 -8.46 -4.31 15.58
C SER A 79 -9.53 -3.36 16.16
N SER A 80 -10.66 -3.20 15.45
CA SER A 80 -11.78 -2.37 15.87
C SER A 80 -12.75 -3.09 16.82
N LEU A 81 -12.77 -4.42 16.82
CA LEU A 81 -13.70 -5.24 17.61
C LEU A 81 -13.42 -5.22 19.13
N GLY A 82 -12.34 -4.58 19.57
CA GLY A 82 -12.09 -4.28 20.99
C GLY A 82 -10.71 -4.71 21.49
N THR A 83 -10.44 -4.45 22.77
CA THR A 83 -9.13 -4.73 23.41
C THR A 83 -8.86 -6.23 23.57
N TRP A 84 -9.90 -7.06 23.67
CA TRP A 84 -9.82 -8.52 23.78
C TRP A 84 -9.18 -9.20 22.55
N ILE A 85 -9.31 -8.64 21.35
CA ILE A 85 -8.73 -9.21 20.12
C ILE A 85 -7.29 -8.72 19.88
N ARG A 86 -6.88 -7.60 20.48
CA ARG A 86 -5.54 -7.01 20.29
C ARG A 86 -4.36 -7.95 20.56
N PRO A 87 -4.38 -8.83 21.58
CA PRO A 87 -3.29 -9.79 21.83
C PRO A 87 -3.09 -10.78 20.67
N TYR A 88 -4.16 -11.12 19.96
CA TYR A 88 -4.12 -12.07 18.83
C TYR A 88 -3.66 -11.43 17.52
N LEU A 89 -3.47 -10.10 17.48
CA LEU A 89 -3.05 -9.33 16.30
C LEU A 89 -1.52 -9.20 16.15
N TRP A 90 -0.78 -10.24 16.57
CA TRP A 90 0.69 -10.29 16.52
C TRP A 90 1.26 -10.33 15.09
N TRP A 91 0.43 -10.63 14.09
CA TRP A 91 0.80 -10.73 12.67
C TRP A 91 0.78 -9.37 11.93
N LYS A 92 0.67 -8.25 12.65
CA LYS A 92 0.82 -6.88 12.10
C LYS A 92 2.11 -6.67 11.25
N PRO A 93 3.32 -7.08 11.69
CA PRO A 93 4.52 -6.92 10.86
C PRO A 93 4.49 -7.76 9.59
N LEU A 94 3.83 -8.94 9.61
CA LEU A 94 3.68 -9.79 8.44
C LEU A 94 2.86 -9.09 7.33
N LEU A 95 1.84 -8.31 7.72
CA LEU A 95 1.08 -7.48 6.77
C LEU A 95 1.97 -6.41 6.11
N THR A 96 2.83 -5.74 6.89
CA THR A 96 3.76 -4.75 6.34
C THR A 96 4.79 -5.41 5.41
N GLN A 97 5.28 -6.61 5.74
CA GLN A 97 6.16 -7.39 4.86
C GLN A 97 5.44 -7.77 3.56
N MET A 98 4.18 -8.20 3.63
CA MET A 98 3.37 -8.53 2.46
C MET A 98 3.19 -7.32 1.52
N GLN A 99 2.96 -6.13 2.07
CA GLN A 99 2.89 -4.88 1.29
C GLN A 99 4.21 -4.57 0.59
N ILE A 100 5.35 -4.70 1.28
CA ILE A 100 6.68 -4.48 0.69
C ILE A 100 6.94 -5.47 -0.46
N ILE A 101 6.68 -6.76 -0.24
CA ILE A 101 6.84 -7.81 -1.25
C ILE A 101 5.95 -7.52 -2.46
N GLN A 102 4.71 -7.09 -2.23
CA GLN A 102 3.78 -6.70 -3.29
C GLN A 102 4.34 -5.56 -4.15
N PHE A 103 4.93 -4.51 -3.55
CA PHE A 103 5.55 -3.43 -4.34
C PHE A 103 6.77 -3.89 -5.13
N PHE A 104 7.63 -4.74 -4.56
CA PHE A 104 8.78 -5.31 -5.28
C PHE A 104 8.35 -6.15 -6.47
N PHE A 105 7.33 -7.00 -6.28
CA PHE A 105 6.83 -7.85 -7.34
C PHE A 105 6.17 -7.02 -8.46
N MET A 106 5.42 -5.97 -8.11
CA MET A 106 4.88 -5.02 -9.10
C MET A 106 5.98 -4.27 -9.85
N PHE A 107 7.07 -3.92 -9.17
CA PHE A 107 8.21 -3.26 -9.81
C PHE A 107 8.87 -4.17 -10.86
N ILE A 108 9.12 -5.44 -10.51
CA ILE A 108 9.67 -6.43 -11.44
C ILE A 108 8.70 -6.66 -12.61
N HIS A 109 7.40 -6.77 -12.34
CA HIS A 109 6.38 -6.93 -13.38
C HIS A 109 6.40 -5.75 -14.37
N MET A 110 6.43 -4.51 -13.88
CA MET A 110 6.52 -3.32 -14.73
C MET A 110 7.84 -3.23 -15.51
N MET A 111 8.96 -3.63 -14.90
CA MET A 111 10.27 -3.71 -15.57
C MET A 111 10.24 -4.71 -16.73
N PHE A 112 9.63 -5.87 -16.53
CA PHE A 112 9.44 -6.85 -17.59
C PHE A 112 8.53 -6.32 -18.71
N GLY A 113 7.44 -5.64 -18.35
CA GLY A 113 6.57 -4.97 -19.32
C GLY A 113 7.30 -3.88 -20.13
N PHE A 114 8.22 -3.16 -19.51
CA PHE A 114 9.06 -2.15 -20.16
C PHE A 114 10.07 -2.75 -21.14
N TYR A 115 10.64 -3.93 -20.83
CA TYR A 115 11.62 -4.59 -21.71
C TYR A 115 11.00 -5.26 -22.94
N ASN A 116 9.75 -5.70 -22.87
CA ASN A 116 9.06 -6.41 -23.96
C ASN A 116 8.27 -5.48 -24.92
N ASP A 117 8.61 -4.19 -25.00
CA ASP A 117 7.96 -3.20 -25.87
C ASP A 117 6.41 -3.21 -25.79
N CYS A 118 5.87 -3.25 -24.58
CA CYS A 118 4.43 -3.19 -24.38
C CYS A 118 3.89 -1.83 -24.89
N PRO A 119 2.73 -1.78 -25.60
CA PRO A 119 2.20 -0.56 -26.23
C PRO A 119 1.67 0.51 -25.25
N LEU A 120 2.16 0.52 -24.00
CA LEU A 120 1.84 1.55 -23.02
C LEU A 120 2.64 2.84 -23.30
N PRO A 121 2.06 4.01 -23.04
CA PRO A 121 2.78 5.27 -23.15
C PRO A 121 3.98 5.29 -22.18
N MET A 122 5.20 5.41 -22.73
CA MET A 122 6.46 5.41 -21.98
C MET A 122 6.50 6.37 -20.78
N PRO A 123 5.92 7.60 -20.85
CA PRO A 123 5.85 8.48 -19.68
C PRO A 123 5.09 7.86 -18.51
N LEU A 124 3.97 7.17 -18.77
CA LEU A 124 3.15 6.53 -17.74
C LEU A 124 3.92 5.41 -17.04
N VAL A 125 4.62 4.57 -17.82
CA VAL A 125 5.43 3.48 -17.28
C VAL A 125 6.54 4.02 -16.38
N LYS A 126 7.26 5.05 -16.82
CA LYS A 126 8.30 5.71 -16.01
C LYS A 126 7.75 6.32 -14.73
N THR A 127 6.62 7.01 -14.78
CA THR A 127 5.96 7.57 -13.58
C THR A 127 5.59 6.48 -12.58
N VAL A 128 5.01 5.37 -13.03
CA VAL A 128 4.63 4.25 -12.16
C VAL A 128 5.87 3.58 -11.54
N LEU A 129 6.96 3.43 -12.29
CA LEU A 129 8.21 2.85 -11.78
C LEU A 129 8.86 3.71 -10.70
N ILE A 130 8.98 5.02 -10.95
CA ILE A 130 9.49 5.98 -9.95
C ILE A 130 8.60 5.93 -8.70
N TYR A 131 7.29 5.89 -8.90
CA TYR A 131 6.33 5.80 -7.80
C TYR A 131 6.52 4.54 -6.94
N LEU A 132 6.70 3.38 -7.57
CA LEU A 132 6.95 2.11 -6.87
C LEU A 132 8.25 2.16 -6.05
N ILE A 133 9.31 2.77 -6.57
CA ILE A 133 10.57 2.95 -5.83
C ILE A 133 10.34 3.81 -4.59
N VAL A 134 9.63 4.94 -4.73
CA VAL A 134 9.32 5.82 -3.59
C VAL A 134 8.52 5.09 -2.53
N LEU A 135 7.49 4.32 -2.92
CA LEU A 135 6.70 3.53 -1.98
C LEU A 135 7.54 2.46 -1.27
N ILE A 136 8.37 1.72 -1.99
CA ILE A 136 9.26 0.72 -1.39
C ILE A 136 10.16 1.38 -0.33
N CYS A 137 10.80 2.50 -0.66
CA CYS A 137 11.65 3.23 0.28
C CYS A 137 10.88 3.70 1.53
N LEU A 138 9.68 4.26 1.35
CA LEU A 138 8.88 4.74 2.46
C LEU A 138 8.38 3.60 3.36
N PHE A 139 7.94 2.48 2.78
CA PHE A 139 7.50 1.31 3.54
C PHE A 139 8.64 0.61 4.26
N ILE A 140 9.82 0.51 3.64
CA ILE A 140 11.03 0.00 4.33
C ILE A 140 11.39 0.92 5.49
N ASN A 141 11.39 2.24 5.29
CA ASN A 141 11.67 3.20 6.35
C ASN A 141 10.65 3.06 7.50
N PHE A 142 9.36 2.97 7.20
CA PHE A 142 8.30 2.71 8.18
C PHE A 142 8.54 1.39 8.94
N TYR A 143 8.91 0.32 8.24
CA TYR A 143 9.18 -0.99 8.85
C TYR A 143 10.39 -0.95 9.79
N VAL A 144 11.49 -0.32 9.37
CA VAL A 144 12.71 -0.17 10.19
C VAL A 144 12.42 0.65 11.44
N GLN A 145 11.69 1.77 11.31
CA GLN A 145 11.38 2.63 12.44
C GLN A 145 10.41 1.97 13.43
N THR A 146 9.36 1.32 12.94
CA THR A 146 8.29 0.76 13.79
C THR A 146 8.66 -0.57 14.41
N TYR A 147 9.36 -1.46 13.69
CA TYR A 147 9.59 -2.83 14.15
C TYR A 147 11.03 -3.06 14.59
N LEU A 148 12.03 -2.56 13.86
CA LEU A 148 13.43 -2.85 14.18
C LEU A 148 14.01 -1.89 15.23
N LYS A 149 13.67 -0.60 15.22
CA LYS A 149 14.15 0.34 16.24
C LYS A 149 13.46 0.13 17.59
N ASP A 150 12.15 -0.13 17.61
CA ASP A 150 11.43 -0.39 18.85
C ASP A 150 11.83 -1.73 19.49
N SER A 151 12.01 -2.80 18.70
CA SER A 151 12.52 -4.07 19.23
C SER A 151 13.91 -3.92 19.84
N ARG A 152 14.80 -3.13 19.22
CA ARG A 152 16.14 -2.84 19.77
C ARG A 152 16.10 -2.02 21.07
N LYS A 153 15.18 -1.07 21.19
CA LYS A 153 14.97 -0.32 22.45
C LYS A 153 14.48 -1.23 23.58
N LEU A 154 13.53 -2.12 23.28
CA LEU A 154 13.00 -3.08 24.26
C LEU A 154 14.06 -4.09 24.72
N LEU A 155 14.92 -4.57 23.81
CA LEU A 155 16.04 -5.44 24.15
C LEU A 155 17.07 -4.71 25.03
N LYS A 156 17.45 -3.49 24.65
CA LYS A 156 18.41 -2.69 25.43
C LYS A 156 17.90 -2.37 26.85
N ASN A 157 16.60 -2.12 27.03
CA ASN A 157 16.01 -1.89 28.35
C ASN A 157 15.91 -3.15 29.24
N LYS A 158 16.11 -4.35 28.69
CA LYS A 158 16.18 -5.60 29.47
C LYS A 158 17.61 -5.92 29.95
N GLU A 159 18.62 -5.23 29.41
CA GLU A 159 20.04 -5.41 29.76
C GLU A 159 20.50 -4.49 30.90
N TYR A 160 19.63 -3.59 31.39
CA TYR A 160 19.84 -2.72 32.56
C TYR A 160 18.80 -3.05 33.64
#